data_AF-A0A0R3PVG4-F1
#
_entry.id   AF-A0A0R3PVG4-F1
#
_cell.length_a   1.000
_cell.length_b   1.000
_cell.length_c   1.000
_cell.angle_alpha   90.00
_cell.angle_beta   90.00
_cell.angle_gamma   90.00
#
_symmetry.space_group_name_H-M   'P 1'
#
loop_
_entity.id
_entity.type
_entity.pdbx_description
1 polymer ?
#
loop_
_entity_poly.entity_id
_entity_poly.type
_entity_poly.pdbx_seq_one_letter_code
_entity_poly.pdbx_strand_id
1 'polypeptide(L)'
;RQSETLSRHVFLREIIVAVKVLDLVSQYGKDPAITSSLNRFDWYIIPQVNPDGYEYSRVSDRLWRKTRSRNITINKWCVGADANRNWGHRWGEAGANRSPCSNIYAGSRPFSEPEIVDLVTWQIPNLVIYISLHSYGQLLLSPWGYTQARPDNYADQVAFLKHNCKLLDRLLYRKMNITDPASGTSIDYMQDRGVPYIFGVELRPLDAYDTYAFSLPPNFIRPTGEEMLAGLIALGDYATVHKKL
;
A
#
# COMPACT_ATOMS: atom_id res chain seq x y z
N ARG A 1 -10.79 -11.64 -41.49
CA ARG A 1 -10.44 -10.20 -41.62
C ARG A 1 -11.65 -9.42 -41.09
N GLN A 2 -11.63 -8.61 -40.04
CA GLN A 2 -10.58 -8.03 -39.21
C GLN A 2 -11.19 -7.67 -37.84
N SER A 3 -10.36 -7.84 -36.79
CA SER A 3 -10.26 -7.15 -35.49
C SER A 3 -11.54 -6.66 -34.81
N GLU A 4 -11.96 -7.24 -33.68
CA GLU A 4 -11.43 -6.92 -32.34
C GLU A 4 -11.16 -5.43 -32.10
N THR A 5 -12.03 -4.79 -31.33
CA THR A 5 -11.65 -3.63 -30.51
C THR A 5 -12.35 -3.76 -29.17
N LEU A 6 -11.93 -4.77 -28.41
CA LEU A 6 -12.22 -4.82 -26.98
C LEU A 6 -11.43 -3.68 -26.33
N SER A 7 -12.11 -2.60 -25.99
CA SER A 7 -11.52 -1.47 -25.26
C SER A 7 -11.20 -1.91 -23.83
N ARG A 8 -10.01 -2.50 -23.65
CA ARG A 8 -9.51 -2.97 -22.35
C ARG A 8 -8.82 -1.82 -21.64
N HIS A 9 -9.60 -1.00 -20.93
CA HIS A 9 -9.06 -0.03 -19.99
C HIS A 9 -8.81 -0.74 -18.64
N VAL A 10 -7.55 -1.12 -18.38
CA VAL A 10 -7.13 -1.58 -17.05
C VAL A 10 -6.73 -0.35 -16.26
N PHE A 11 -7.40 -0.10 -15.13
CA PHE A 11 -7.03 0.99 -14.25
C PHE A 11 -6.66 0.55 -12.84
N LEU A 12 -5.60 1.17 -12.32
CA LEU A 12 -4.83 0.77 -11.15
C LEU A 12 -4.98 1.81 -10.03
N ARG A 13 -5.85 1.50 -9.07
CA ARG A 13 -5.52 1.80 -7.68
C ARG A 13 -5.49 0.45 -6.98
N GLU A 14 -4.26 -0.03 -6.74
CA GLU A 14 -3.88 -1.24 -5.99
C GLU A 14 -3.89 -2.61 -6.72
N ILE A 15 -4.16 -2.64 -8.04
CA ILE A 15 -4.19 -3.90 -8.85
C ILE A 15 -2.83 -4.36 -9.39
N ILE A 16 -1.79 -3.52 -9.35
CA ILE A 16 -0.48 -3.84 -9.96
C ILE A 16 0.10 -5.12 -9.37
N VAL A 17 -0.04 -5.29 -8.06
CA VAL A 17 0.42 -6.49 -7.36
C VAL A 17 -0.57 -7.63 -7.52
N ALA A 18 -1.88 -7.38 -7.58
CA ALA A 18 -2.89 -8.42 -7.80
C ALA A 18 -2.62 -9.25 -9.08
N VAL A 19 -2.13 -8.62 -10.16
CA VAL A 19 -1.75 -9.32 -11.40
C VAL A 19 -0.58 -10.28 -11.19
N LYS A 20 0.31 -10.00 -10.23
CA LYS A 20 1.49 -10.81 -9.91
C LYS A 20 1.33 -11.74 -8.72
N VAL A 21 0.27 -11.60 -7.93
CA VAL A 21 -0.14 -12.62 -6.95
C VAL A 21 -0.41 -13.96 -7.63
N LEU A 22 -0.97 -13.94 -8.85
CA LEU A 22 -1.18 -15.16 -9.63
C LEU A 22 0.14 -15.85 -10.01
N ASP A 23 1.23 -15.10 -10.18
CA ASP A 23 2.54 -15.68 -10.46
C ASP A 23 3.05 -16.46 -9.24
N LEU A 24 2.83 -15.98 -8.00
CA LEU A 24 3.18 -16.71 -6.78
C LEU A 24 2.52 -18.11 -6.73
N VAL A 25 1.24 -18.18 -7.06
CA VAL A 25 0.49 -19.45 -7.05
C VAL A 25 0.88 -20.34 -8.22
N SER A 26 0.95 -19.78 -9.43
CA SER A 26 1.14 -20.56 -10.67
C SER A 26 2.57 -21.06 -10.86
N GLN A 27 3.55 -20.40 -10.23
CA GLN A 27 4.98 -20.72 -10.31
C GLN A 27 5.51 -21.49 -9.10
N TYR A 28 4.70 -21.72 -8.07
CA TYR A 28 5.08 -22.60 -6.97
C TYR A 28 5.40 -24.02 -7.49
N GLY A 29 6.53 -24.57 -7.07
CA GLY A 29 7.07 -25.85 -7.56
C GLY A 29 7.76 -25.77 -8.94
N LYS A 30 7.78 -24.60 -9.60
CA LYS A 30 8.42 -24.38 -10.91
C LYS A 30 9.58 -23.40 -10.83
N ASP A 31 9.34 -22.25 -10.21
CA ASP A 31 10.36 -21.23 -9.97
C ASP A 31 11.03 -21.47 -8.62
N PRO A 32 12.35 -21.74 -8.57
CA PRO A 32 13.03 -22.04 -7.32
C PRO A 32 12.98 -20.90 -6.31
N ALA A 33 13.02 -19.64 -6.73
CA ALA A 33 13.02 -18.49 -5.81
C ALA A 33 11.64 -18.30 -5.17
N ILE A 34 10.57 -18.36 -5.98
CA ILE A 34 9.18 -18.29 -5.49
C ILE A 34 8.89 -19.47 -4.55
N THR A 35 9.27 -20.69 -4.96
CA THR A 35 9.05 -21.90 -4.15
C THR A 35 9.78 -21.82 -2.82
N SER A 36 11.03 -21.38 -2.85
CA SER A 36 11.87 -21.19 -1.67
C SER A 36 11.27 -20.16 -0.71
N SER A 37 10.76 -19.03 -1.22
CA SER A 37 10.10 -17.99 -0.42
C SER A 37 8.79 -18.46 0.20
N LEU A 38 7.91 -19.10 -0.58
CA LEU A 38 6.62 -19.61 -0.11
C LEU A 38 6.75 -20.78 0.88
N ASN A 39 7.86 -21.52 0.86
CA ASN A 39 8.14 -22.56 1.86
C ASN A 39 8.60 -21.99 3.21
N ARG A 40 8.98 -20.71 3.28
CA ARG A 40 9.53 -20.08 4.48
C ARG A 40 8.58 -19.10 5.15
N PHE A 41 7.72 -18.45 4.37
CA PHE A 41 6.75 -17.47 4.87
C PHE A 41 5.35 -17.81 4.41
N ASP A 42 4.39 -17.56 5.29
CA ASP A 42 2.99 -17.42 4.91
C ASP A 42 2.74 -16.02 4.36
N TRP A 43 2.30 -15.94 3.10
CA TRP A 43 2.01 -14.68 2.42
C TRP A 43 0.52 -14.35 2.49
N TYR A 44 0.17 -13.31 3.26
CA TYR A 44 -1.18 -12.77 3.33
C TYR A 44 -1.31 -11.59 2.39
N ILE A 45 -2.02 -11.77 1.27
CA ILE A 45 -2.13 -10.75 0.24
C ILE A 45 -3.59 -10.34 0.04
N ILE A 46 -3.86 -9.05 0.22
CA ILE A 46 -5.17 -8.44 -0.03
C ILE A 46 -5.06 -7.64 -1.32
N PRO A 47 -5.63 -8.14 -2.44
CA PRO A 47 -5.45 -7.50 -3.75
C PRO A 47 -6.22 -6.19 -3.91
N GLN A 48 -7.25 -5.97 -3.09
CA GLN A 48 -8.07 -4.76 -3.11
C GLN A 48 -8.63 -4.50 -1.72
N VAL A 49 -8.19 -3.43 -1.07
CA VAL A 49 -8.65 -3.06 0.29
C VAL A 49 -9.93 -2.21 0.23
N ASN A 50 -10.18 -1.49 -0.86
CA ASN A 50 -11.33 -0.61 -1.03
C ASN A 50 -12.14 -0.98 -2.29
N PRO A 51 -12.87 -2.12 -2.26
CA PRO A 51 -13.60 -2.61 -3.43
C PRO A 51 -14.68 -1.63 -3.92
N ASP A 52 -15.40 -0.98 -3.00
CA ASP A 52 -16.47 -0.03 -3.35
C ASP A 52 -15.91 1.24 -4.02
N GLY A 53 -14.83 1.80 -3.45
CA GLY A 53 -14.14 2.94 -4.03
C GLY A 53 -13.51 2.61 -5.38
N TYR A 54 -12.97 1.40 -5.52
CA TYR A 54 -12.46 0.90 -6.79
C TYR A 54 -13.57 0.82 -7.85
N GLU A 55 -14.71 0.21 -7.54
CA GLU A 55 -15.82 0.12 -8.49
C GLU A 55 -16.34 1.51 -8.89
N TYR A 56 -16.53 2.40 -7.91
CA TYR A 56 -16.96 3.76 -8.17
C TYR A 56 -15.99 4.52 -9.09
N SER A 57 -14.69 4.23 -9.00
CA SER A 57 -13.70 4.80 -9.91
C SER A 57 -13.78 4.29 -11.35
N ARG A 58 -14.32 3.08 -11.56
CA ARG A 58 -14.52 2.53 -12.90
C ARG A 58 -15.74 3.12 -13.60
N VAL A 59 -16.81 3.35 -12.84
CA VAL A 59 -18.14 3.65 -13.42
C VAL A 59 -18.60 5.09 -13.22
N SER A 60 -17.95 5.89 -12.37
CA SER A 60 -18.42 7.23 -12.02
C SER A 60 -17.31 8.27 -11.95
N ASP A 61 -16.45 8.21 -10.93
CA ASP A 61 -15.39 9.21 -10.73
C ASP A 61 -14.03 8.55 -10.75
N ARG A 62 -13.37 8.68 -11.90
CA ARG A 62 -12.10 8.07 -12.20
C ARG A 62 -10.97 8.42 -11.21
N LEU A 63 -11.06 9.54 -10.50
CA LEU A 63 -10.06 9.97 -9.52
C LEU A 63 -10.50 9.74 -8.07
N TRP A 64 -11.61 9.05 -7.86
CA TRP A 64 -12.09 8.68 -6.53
C TRP A 64 -11.05 7.84 -5.77
N ARG A 65 -10.88 8.15 -4.48
CA ARG A 65 -9.88 7.47 -3.62
C ARG A 65 -10.39 7.04 -2.26
N LYS A 66 -11.51 7.60 -1.81
CA LYS A 66 -12.08 7.31 -0.48
C LYS A 66 -12.86 6.00 -0.52
N THR A 67 -13.26 5.50 0.64
CA THR A 67 -14.30 4.46 0.75
C THR A 67 -15.65 5.00 0.22
N ARG A 68 -16.72 4.19 0.31
CA ARG A 68 -18.08 4.60 -0.08
C ARG A 68 -19.09 4.65 1.06
N SER A 69 -18.60 4.66 2.30
CA SER A 69 -19.45 4.76 3.49
C SER A 69 -20.30 6.05 3.49
N ARG A 70 -21.53 5.96 4.01
CA ARG A 70 -22.43 7.10 4.16
C ARG A 70 -22.82 7.25 5.62
N ASN A 71 -22.60 8.45 6.16
CA ASN A 71 -23.05 8.81 7.50
C ASN A 71 -23.89 10.09 7.44
N ILE A 72 -25.20 9.92 7.23
CA ILE A 72 -26.15 11.03 7.07
C ILE A 72 -26.26 11.92 8.32
N THR A 73 -25.94 11.39 9.50
CA THR A 73 -25.96 12.17 10.75
C THR A 73 -24.80 13.16 10.82
N ILE A 74 -23.71 12.91 10.10
CA ILE A 74 -22.54 13.78 10.04
C ILE A 74 -22.61 14.69 8.81
N ASN A 75 -22.91 14.11 7.65
CA ASN A 75 -23.03 14.85 6.41
C ASN A 75 -23.90 14.09 5.40
N LYS A 76 -24.91 14.77 4.85
CA LYS A 76 -25.85 14.19 3.89
C LYS A 76 -25.29 14.04 2.48
N TRP A 77 -24.28 14.83 2.12
CA TRP A 77 -23.83 15.04 0.74
C TRP A 77 -22.51 14.34 0.42
N CYS A 78 -21.60 14.28 1.39
CA CYS A 78 -20.24 13.80 1.20
C CYS A 78 -20.12 12.34 1.63
N VAL A 79 -19.39 11.56 0.82
CA VAL A 79 -19.34 10.10 0.92
C VAL A 79 -17.90 9.66 1.17
N GLY A 80 -17.73 8.67 2.03
CA GLY A 80 -16.48 7.98 2.31
C GLY A 80 -15.48 8.75 3.16
N ALA A 81 -14.56 8.01 3.76
CA ALA A 81 -13.35 8.51 4.41
C ALA A 81 -12.10 8.04 3.66
N ASP A 82 -10.98 8.71 3.92
CA ASP A 82 -9.68 8.22 3.48
C ASP A 82 -9.28 7.00 4.32
N ALA A 83 -9.26 5.84 3.66
CA ALA A 83 -8.87 4.56 4.23
C ALA A 83 -7.49 4.62 4.92
N ASN A 84 -6.55 5.42 4.40
CA ASN A 84 -5.20 5.57 4.98
C ASN A 84 -5.08 6.79 5.92
N ARG A 85 -6.20 7.26 6.47
CA ARG A 85 -6.28 8.20 7.62
C ARG A 85 -7.21 7.69 8.72
N ASN A 86 -7.77 6.49 8.55
CA ASN A 86 -8.80 5.94 9.43
C ASN A 86 -8.26 4.99 10.51
N TRP A 87 -6.95 4.77 10.59
CA TRP A 87 -6.36 3.85 11.55
C TRP A 87 -6.18 4.50 12.94
N GLY A 88 -6.24 3.68 13.99
CA GLY A 88 -6.32 4.11 15.39
C GLY A 88 -5.05 4.68 16.01
N HIS A 89 -3.95 4.78 15.27
CA HIS A 89 -2.71 5.38 15.77
C HIS A 89 -2.66 6.88 15.42
N ARG A 90 -2.62 7.74 16.45
CA ARG A 90 -2.52 9.20 16.33
C ARG A 90 -3.61 9.81 15.44
N TRP A 91 -4.80 9.21 15.45
CA TRP A 91 -5.85 9.45 14.47
C TRP A 91 -6.29 10.92 14.35
N GLY A 92 -6.01 11.51 13.19
CA GLY A 92 -6.39 12.88 12.87
C GLY A 92 -5.64 13.95 13.67
N GLU A 93 -4.44 13.64 14.14
CA GLU A 93 -3.52 14.59 14.80
C GLU A 93 -2.72 15.41 13.79
N ALA A 94 -2.39 14.86 12.62
CA ALA A 94 -1.61 15.54 11.57
C ALA A 94 -1.98 15.09 10.15
N GLY A 95 -2.04 16.05 9.22
CA GLY A 95 -2.29 15.82 7.78
C GLY A 95 -3.48 14.93 7.44
N ALA A 96 -4.53 15.07 8.25
CA ALA A 96 -5.87 14.57 7.97
C ALA A 96 -6.86 15.73 8.16
N ASN A 97 -8.01 15.67 7.50
CA ASN A 97 -9.03 16.70 7.60
C ASN A 97 -10.27 16.16 8.32
N ARG A 98 -10.96 17.01 9.08
CA ARG A 98 -12.20 16.67 9.79
C ARG A 98 -13.46 16.91 8.93
N SER A 99 -13.33 17.62 7.81
CA SER A 99 -14.42 17.85 6.87
C SER A 99 -14.73 16.59 6.07
N PRO A 100 -15.97 16.05 6.13
CA PRO A 100 -16.39 14.86 5.38
C PRO A 100 -16.22 14.96 3.86
N CYS A 101 -16.17 16.18 3.33
CA CYS A 101 -16.02 16.45 1.90
C CYS A 101 -14.55 16.48 1.46
N SER A 102 -13.60 16.45 2.39
CA SER A 102 -12.18 16.41 2.07
C SER A 102 -11.77 15.05 1.50
N ASN A 103 -10.82 15.06 0.57
CA ASN A 103 -10.16 13.85 0.08
C ASN A 103 -9.29 13.17 1.13
N ILE A 104 -8.89 13.87 2.20
CA ILE A 104 -8.11 13.33 3.34
C ILE A 104 -8.97 13.29 4.61
N TYR A 105 -10.30 13.15 4.46
CA TYR A 105 -11.21 13.02 5.60
C TYR A 105 -10.86 11.79 6.43
N ALA A 106 -10.55 11.96 7.72
CA ALA A 106 -10.09 10.88 8.59
C ALA A 106 -11.18 9.86 8.98
N GLY A 107 -12.45 10.15 8.67
CA GLY A 107 -13.60 9.41 9.18
C GLY A 107 -14.21 10.07 10.41
N SER A 108 -15.30 9.47 10.91
CA SER A 108 -16.03 10.01 12.07
C SER A 108 -15.38 9.66 13.41
N ARG A 109 -14.64 8.57 13.44
CA ARG A 109 -13.86 8.01 14.55
C ARG A 109 -12.75 7.13 13.94
N PRO A 110 -11.70 6.75 14.68
CA PRO A 110 -10.80 5.71 14.19
C PRO A 110 -11.59 4.42 13.93
N PHE A 111 -11.21 3.70 12.88
CA PHE A 111 -11.86 2.47 12.43
C PHE A 111 -13.37 2.67 12.20
N SER A 112 -13.75 3.79 11.59
CA SER A 112 -15.14 4.04 11.16
C SER A 112 -15.50 3.31 9.88
N GLU A 113 -14.49 3.00 9.05
CA GLU A 113 -14.69 2.33 7.76
C GLU A 113 -14.68 0.82 7.96
N PRO A 114 -15.73 0.08 7.52
CA PRO A 114 -15.81 -1.37 7.71
C PRO A 114 -14.62 -2.10 7.07
N GLU A 115 -14.13 -1.62 5.93
CA GLU A 115 -12.98 -2.21 5.23
C GLU A 115 -11.71 -2.18 6.10
N ILE A 116 -11.54 -1.16 6.94
CA ILE A 116 -10.39 -1.05 7.84
C ILE A 116 -10.61 -1.87 9.11
N VAL A 117 -11.84 -1.92 9.62
CA VAL A 117 -12.20 -2.76 10.76
C VAL A 117 -11.86 -4.23 10.46
N ASP A 118 -12.25 -4.73 9.30
CA ASP A 118 -12.01 -6.12 8.90
C ASP A 118 -10.51 -6.46 8.90
N LEU A 119 -9.67 -5.58 8.34
CA LEU A 119 -8.21 -5.76 8.34
C LEU A 119 -7.61 -5.84 9.74
N VAL A 120 -8.09 -5.00 10.66
CA VAL A 120 -7.61 -5.01 12.05
C VAL A 120 -8.11 -6.26 12.79
N THR A 121 -9.30 -6.75 12.48
CA THR A 121 -9.85 -7.97 13.11
C THR A 121 -9.17 -9.25 12.66
N TRP A 122 -8.52 -9.27 11.49
CA TRP A 122 -7.87 -10.47 10.96
C TRP A 122 -6.73 -11.00 11.84
N GLN A 123 -6.15 -10.15 12.72
CA GLN A 123 -5.19 -10.53 13.78
C GLN A 123 -4.19 -11.62 13.35
N ILE A 124 -3.40 -11.35 12.30
CA ILE A 124 -2.41 -12.30 11.79
C ILE A 124 -1.34 -12.52 12.89
N PRO A 125 -1.25 -13.73 13.47
CA PRO A 125 -0.26 -14.00 14.50
C PRO A 125 1.15 -14.00 13.89
N ASN A 126 2.13 -13.53 14.65
CA ASN A 126 3.55 -13.51 14.24
C ASN A 126 3.82 -12.78 12.91
N LEU A 127 3.05 -11.73 12.60
CA LEU A 127 3.33 -10.90 11.44
C LEU A 127 4.68 -10.18 11.58
N VAL A 128 5.66 -10.57 10.76
CA VAL A 128 7.04 -10.05 10.81
C VAL A 128 7.29 -8.90 9.84
N ILE A 129 6.61 -8.89 8.69
CA ILE A 129 6.75 -7.88 7.64
C ILE A 129 5.36 -7.38 7.25
N TYR A 130 5.15 -6.07 7.23
CA TYR A 130 3.95 -5.42 6.74
C TYR A 130 4.29 -4.45 5.61
N ILE A 131 3.60 -4.58 4.48
CA ILE A 131 3.80 -3.73 3.31
C ILE A 131 2.45 -3.15 2.87
N SER A 132 2.37 -1.83 2.78
CA SER A 132 1.22 -1.12 2.25
C SER A 132 1.58 -0.49 0.92
N LEU A 133 0.84 -0.85 -0.13
CA LEU A 133 1.15 -0.47 -1.51
C LEU A 133 0.23 0.64 -1.98
N HIS A 134 0.84 1.66 -2.56
CA HIS A 134 0.19 2.83 -3.12
C HIS A 134 0.85 3.22 -4.45
N SER A 135 0.28 4.22 -5.11
CA SER A 135 0.94 4.97 -6.16
C SER A 135 0.55 6.45 -6.00
N TYR A 136 1.37 7.40 -6.42
CA TYR A 136 2.62 7.27 -7.15
C TYR A 136 3.75 8.07 -6.49
N GLY A 137 4.99 7.84 -6.94
CA GLY A 137 6.15 8.61 -6.50
C GLY A 137 7.46 7.85 -6.58
N GLN A 138 7.42 6.53 -6.78
CA GLN A 138 8.59 5.64 -6.66
C GLN A 138 9.33 5.83 -5.33
N LEU A 139 8.57 5.79 -4.24
CA LEU A 139 9.08 5.99 -2.88
C LEU A 139 8.96 4.70 -2.09
N LEU A 140 9.91 4.53 -1.17
CA LEU A 140 9.73 3.61 -0.07
C LEU A 140 9.76 4.39 1.25
N LEU A 141 8.66 4.28 1.97
CA LEU A 141 8.31 5.02 3.17
C LEU A 141 8.43 4.11 4.39
N SER A 142 8.82 4.70 5.51
CA SER A 142 8.83 4.04 6.82
C SER A 142 8.05 4.90 7.81
N PRO A 143 7.51 4.29 8.88
CA PRO A 143 6.98 5.03 10.01
C PRO A 143 8.05 5.97 10.60
N TRP A 144 7.69 7.06 11.26
CA TRP A 144 6.31 7.53 11.47
C TRP A 144 5.88 8.50 10.37
N GLY A 145 4.60 8.45 9.97
CA GLY A 145 3.99 9.40 9.05
C GLY A 145 3.51 10.68 9.73
N TYR A 146 3.03 10.59 10.97
CA TYR A 146 2.47 11.75 11.68
C TYR A 146 3.52 12.72 12.25
N THR A 147 4.79 12.32 12.34
CA THR A 147 5.85 13.07 13.02
C THR A 147 7.22 12.91 12.36
N GLN A 148 8.16 13.79 12.74
CA GLN A 148 9.57 13.66 12.38
C GLN A 148 10.37 12.74 13.31
N ALA A 149 9.78 12.23 14.39
CA ALA A 149 10.45 11.18 15.14
C ALA A 149 10.66 9.93 14.26
N ARG A 150 11.68 9.15 14.60
CA ARG A 150 11.89 7.81 14.01
C ARG A 150 11.42 6.76 15.01
N PRO A 151 10.88 5.62 14.57
CA PRO A 151 10.70 4.48 15.45
C PRO A 151 12.07 3.92 15.85
N ASP A 152 12.13 3.23 16.99
CA ASP A 152 13.39 2.74 17.56
C ASP A 152 14.12 1.77 16.62
N ASN A 153 13.37 0.97 15.86
CA ASN A 153 13.87 0.02 14.87
C ASN A 153 14.20 0.65 13.50
N TYR A 154 14.11 1.98 13.32
CA TYR A 154 14.29 2.63 12.01
C TYR A 154 15.61 2.28 11.34
N ALA A 155 16.72 2.32 12.09
CA ALA A 155 18.04 1.98 11.54
C ALA A 155 18.10 0.54 11.03
N ASP A 156 17.40 -0.37 11.71
CA ASP A 156 17.31 -1.77 11.31
C ASP A 156 16.47 -1.96 10.05
N GLN A 157 15.34 -1.27 9.94
CA GLN A 157 14.51 -1.24 8.73
C GLN A 157 15.29 -0.68 7.53
N VAL A 158 16.10 0.37 7.72
CA VAL A 158 16.98 0.91 6.67
C VAL A 158 18.03 -0.12 6.23
N ALA A 159 18.67 -0.80 7.18
CA ALA A 159 19.66 -1.84 6.87
C ALA A 159 19.03 -3.02 6.12
N PHE A 160 17.83 -3.44 6.54
CA PHE A 160 17.02 -4.46 5.89
C PHE A 160 16.73 -4.11 4.43
N LEU A 161 16.47 -2.84 4.11
CA LEU A 161 16.25 -2.42 2.73
C LEU A 161 17.55 -2.34 1.93
N LYS A 162 18.58 -1.69 2.47
CA LYS A 162 19.86 -1.45 1.77
C LYS A 162 20.55 -2.73 1.31
N HIS A 163 20.40 -3.83 2.05
CA HIS A 163 21.06 -5.08 1.70
C HIS A 163 20.36 -5.86 0.56
N ASN A 164 19.05 -5.63 0.35
CA ASN A 164 18.22 -6.51 -0.48
C ASN A 164 17.73 -5.87 -1.77
N CYS A 165 18.15 -4.64 -2.02
CA CYS A 165 17.43 -3.80 -2.96
C CYS A 165 18.34 -3.06 -3.94
N LYS A 166 19.21 -3.77 -4.66
CA LYS A 166 19.68 -3.24 -5.96
C LYS A 166 18.51 -2.91 -6.92
N LEU A 167 17.34 -3.55 -6.71
CA LEU A 167 16.10 -3.26 -7.43
C LEU A 167 15.33 -2.05 -6.87
N LEU A 168 15.36 -1.80 -5.54
CA LEU A 168 14.81 -0.57 -4.94
C LEU A 168 15.83 0.57 -4.86
N ASP A 169 17.08 0.40 -5.34
CA ASP A 169 18.02 1.51 -5.58
C ASP A 169 17.44 2.53 -6.57
N ARG A 170 16.43 2.13 -7.37
CA ARG A 170 15.63 3.00 -8.23
C ARG A 170 14.48 3.71 -7.52
N LEU A 171 14.04 3.21 -6.37
CA LEU A 171 13.06 3.89 -5.52
C LEU A 171 13.83 4.78 -4.56
N LEU A 172 13.44 6.05 -4.45
CA LEU A 172 14.05 6.92 -3.45
C LEU A 172 13.52 6.48 -2.09
N TYR A 173 14.37 5.83 -1.29
CA TYR A 173 14.07 5.63 0.11
C TYR A 173 14.00 7.00 0.77
N ARG A 174 12.78 7.45 1.02
CA ARG A 174 12.47 8.75 1.58
C ARG A 174 11.64 8.53 2.81
N LYS A 175 12.08 9.15 3.90
CA LYS A 175 11.16 9.47 4.98
C LYS A 175 10.06 10.36 4.41
N MET A 176 8.81 10.21 4.86
CA MET A 176 7.81 11.24 4.57
C MET A 176 8.32 12.59 5.05
N ASN A 177 8.39 13.55 4.13
CA ASN A 177 8.86 14.90 4.42
C ASN A 177 7.87 15.62 5.35
N ILE A 178 8.40 16.51 6.19
CA ILE A 178 7.62 17.27 7.17
C ILE A 178 6.52 18.14 6.56
N THR A 179 6.61 18.44 5.26
CA THR A 179 5.64 19.27 4.54
C THR A 179 4.27 18.60 4.42
N ASP A 180 4.22 17.26 4.53
CA ASP A 180 3.01 16.47 4.28
C ASP A 180 2.87 15.33 5.31
N PRO A 181 2.69 15.63 6.61
CA PRO A 181 2.50 14.60 7.62
C PRO A 181 1.23 13.79 7.33
N ALA A 182 1.15 12.57 7.84
CA ALA A 182 0.01 11.70 7.65
C ALA A 182 -0.25 10.88 8.92
N SER A 183 -1.33 11.17 9.62
CA SER A 183 -1.74 10.45 10.82
C SER A 183 -2.90 9.48 10.55
N GLY A 184 -3.06 8.46 11.40
CA GLY A 184 -4.06 7.41 11.18
C GLY A 184 -3.76 6.55 9.95
N THR A 185 -2.49 6.34 9.62
CA THR A 185 -2.06 5.47 8.53
C THR A 185 -1.94 4.01 8.97
N SER A 186 -2.01 3.10 8.02
CA SER A 186 -1.83 1.67 8.30
C SER A 186 -0.42 1.34 8.80
N ILE A 187 0.61 1.90 8.16
CA ILE A 187 2.01 1.63 8.49
C ILE A 187 2.38 2.11 9.90
N ASP A 188 1.86 3.27 10.33
CA ASP A 188 2.08 3.75 11.70
C ASP A 188 1.34 2.86 12.71
N TYR A 189 0.10 2.47 12.41
CA TYR A 189 -0.65 1.57 13.28
C TYR A 189 0.04 0.23 13.45
N MET A 190 0.53 -0.40 12.38
CA MET A 190 1.24 -1.68 12.48
C MET A 190 2.57 -1.54 13.23
N GLN A 191 3.23 -0.38 13.17
CA GLN A 191 4.47 -0.09 13.91
C GLN A 191 4.21 -0.02 15.40
N ASP A 192 3.13 0.65 15.79
CA ASP A 192 2.66 0.74 17.17
C ASP A 192 2.22 -0.61 17.73
N ARG A 193 1.70 -1.50 16.87
CA ARG A 193 1.38 -2.89 17.21
C ARG A 193 2.60 -3.80 17.33
N GLY A 194 3.80 -3.30 17.03
CA GLY A 194 5.06 -4.02 17.20
C GLY A 194 5.47 -4.91 16.02
N VAL A 195 4.90 -4.70 14.82
CA VAL A 195 5.40 -5.39 13.62
C VAL A 195 6.84 -4.92 13.33
N PRO A 196 7.83 -5.83 13.22
CA PRO A 196 9.24 -5.45 13.14
C PRO A 196 9.65 -4.71 11.87
N TYR A 197 9.13 -5.09 10.69
CA TYR A 197 9.55 -4.51 9.41
C TYR A 197 8.33 -3.97 8.66
N ILE A 198 8.33 -2.65 8.40
CA ILE A 198 7.15 -1.93 7.90
C ILE A 198 7.53 -1.00 6.78
N PHE A 199 6.85 -1.16 5.64
CA PHE A 199 7.14 -0.38 4.45
C PHE A 199 5.85 0.12 3.79
N GLY A 200 5.75 1.43 3.58
CA GLY A 200 4.84 2.00 2.59
C GLY A 200 5.57 2.06 1.26
N VAL A 201 4.95 1.66 0.16
CA VAL A 201 5.56 1.74 -1.17
C VAL A 201 4.68 2.57 -2.07
N GLU A 202 5.24 3.63 -2.63
CA GLU A 202 4.62 4.39 -3.72
C GLU A 202 5.21 3.88 -5.03
N LEU A 203 4.40 3.22 -5.85
CA LEU A 203 4.81 2.65 -7.13
C LEU A 203 4.97 3.74 -8.20
N ARG A 204 5.21 3.30 -9.44
CA ARG A 204 5.29 4.17 -10.62
C ARG A 204 4.01 5.00 -10.82
N PRO A 205 4.10 6.14 -11.50
CA PRO A 205 5.33 6.80 -12.01
C PRO A 205 6.10 7.59 -10.93
N LEU A 206 7.18 8.25 -11.33
CA LEU A 206 7.83 9.27 -10.50
C LEU A 206 6.90 10.47 -10.27
N ASP A 207 7.07 11.12 -9.13
CA ASP A 207 6.46 12.42 -8.86
C ASP A 207 7.31 13.54 -9.47
N ALA A 208 6.98 13.88 -10.72
CA ALA A 208 7.70 14.84 -11.54
C ALA A 208 6.71 15.69 -12.36
N TYR A 209 7.16 16.86 -12.83
CA TYR A 209 6.39 17.69 -13.76
C TYR A 209 6.15 16.90 -15.06
N ASP A 210 4.90 16.87 -15.53
CA ASP A 210 4.46 16.10 -16.71
C ASP A 210 4.55 14.56 -16.55
N THR A 211 3.87 14.05 -15.51
CA THR A 211 3.79 12.62 -15.19
C THR A 211 2.39 12.07 -15.45
N TYR A 212 2.29 10.77 -15.74
CA TYR A 212 1.00 10.08 -15.84
C TYR A 212 0.21 10.09 -14.52
N ALA A 213 0.88 10.39 -13.40
CA ALA A 213 0.31 10.40 -12.07
C ALA A 213 -0.48 9.11 -11.82
N PHE A 214 -1.74 9.25 -11.44
CA PHE A 214 -2.62 8.09 -11.26
C PHE A 214 -2.97 7.40 -12.57
N SER A 215 -2.93 8.05 -13.74
CA SER A 215 -3.34 7.48 -15.03
C SER A 215 -2.20 6.77 -15.80
N LEU A 216 -1.46 5.90 -15.10
CA LEU A 216 -0.35 5.15 -15.67
C LEU A 216 -0.79 4.20 -16.82
N PRO A 217 -0.14 4.23 -17.99
CA PRO A 217 -0.54 3.39 -19.13
C PRO A 217 -0.42 1.87 -18.87
N PRO A 218 -1.29 1.03 -19.46
CA PRO A 218 -1.34 -0.41 -19.18
C PRO A 218 -0.06 -1.20 -19.48
N ASN A 219 0.81 -0.71 -20.38
CA ASN A 219 2.08 -1.35 -20.67
C ASN A 219 3.08 -1.27 -19.49
N PHE A 220 2.85 -0.41 -18.50
CA PHE A 220 3.66 -0.33 -17.29
C PHE A 220 3.22 -1.29 -16.17
N ILE A 221 2.04 -1.92 -16.29
CA ILE A 221 1.50 -2.81 -15.25
C ILE A 221 2.44 -3.98 -15.01
N ARG A 222 2.79 -4.71 -16.08
CA ARG A 222 3.64 -5.90 -16.00
C ARG A 222 5.05 -5.56 -15.47
N PRO A 223 5.78 -4.57 -16.03
CA PRO A 223 7.09 -4.19 -15.50
C PRO A 223 7.07 -3.79 -14.03
N THR A 224 6.06 -3.00 -13.62
CA THR A 224 5.95 -2.55 -12.21
C THR A 224 5.69 -3.75 -11.28
N GLY A 225 4.82 -4.68 -11.69
CA GLY A 225 4.55 -5.88 -10.93
C GLY A 225 5.76 -6.83 -10.85
N GLU A 226 6.51 -7.00 -11.94
CA GLU A 226 7.73 -7.83 -11.96
C GLU A 226 8.80 -7.28 -11.03
N GLU A 227 9.02 -5.97 -11.05
CA GLU A 227 9.94 -5.31 -10.13
C GLU A 227 9.51 -5.45 -8.67
N MET A 228 8.21 -5.24 -8.38
CA MET A 228 7.69 -5.37 -7.03
C MET A 228 7.80 -6.80 -6.50
N LEU A 229 7.41 -7.80 -7.30
CA LEU A 229 7.49 -9.21 -6.90
C LEU A 229 8.94 -9.64 -6.62
N ALA A 230 9.88 -9.25 -7.48
CA ALA A 230 11.29 -9.52 -7.26
C ALA A 230 11.80 -8.88 -5.96
N GLY A 231 11.37 -7.64 -5.66
CA GLY A 231 11.68 -6.97 -4.39
C GLY A 231 11.10 -7.71 -3.18
N LEU A 232 9.84 -8.15 -3.26
CA LEU A 232 9.16 -8.90 -2.20
C LEU A 232 9.89 -10.21 -1.87
N ILE A 233 10.27 -10.99 -2.88
CA ILE A 233 11.01 -12.25 -2.69
C ILE A 233 12.36 -11.99 -2.02
N ALA A 234 13.10 -10.96 -2.47
CA ALA A 234 14.38 -10.59 -1.88
C ALA A 234 14.27 -10.16 -0.41
N LEU A 235 13.20 -9.44 -0.04
CA LEU A 235 12.94 -9.07 1.36
C LEU A 235 12.68 -10.31 2.22
N GLY A 236 11.89 -11.27 1.72
CA GLY A 236 11.65 -12.54 2.42
C GLY A 236 12.94 -13.32 2.64
N ASP A 237 13.74 -13.52 1.59
CA ASP A 237 14.99 -14.27 1.68
C ASP A 237 15.94 -13.72 2.75
N TYR A 238 16.04 -12.40 2.85
CA TYR A 238 16.89 -11.78 3.87
C TYR A 238 16.34 -11.88 5.28
N ALA A 239 15.03 -11.75 5.44
CA ALA A 239 14.38 -11.98 6.73
C ALA A 239 14.72 -13.36 7.28
N THR A 240 14.71 -14.39 6.42
CA THR A 240 15.14 -15.74 6.85
C THR A 240 16.64 -15.81 7.15
N VAL A 241 17.49 -15.41 6.20
CA VAL A 241 18.93 -15.70 6.26
C VAL A 241 19.63 -14.85 7.33
N HIS A 242 19.27 -13.58 7.43
CA HIS A 242 20.00 -12.60 8.24
C HIS A 242 19.27 -12.21 9.52
N LYS A 243 17.94 -12.28 9.54
CA LYS A 243 17.15 -11.95 10.73
C LYS A 243 16.68 -13.18 11.49
N LYS A 244 16.77 -14.37 10.88
CA LYS A 244 16.31 -15.65 11.46
C LYS A 244 14.85 -15.58 11.91
N LEU A 245 14.06 -14.84 11.14
CA LEU A 245 12.61 -14.76 11.26
C LEU A 245 11.96 -15.96 10.58
#